data_AF-A0A3R8RCA8-F1
#
_entry.id   AF-A0A3R8RCA8-F1
#
_cell.length_a   1.000
_cell.length_b   1.000
_cell.length_c   1.000
_cell.angle_alpha   90.00
_cell.angle_beta   90.00
_cell.angle_gamma   90.00
#
_symmetry.space_group_name_H-M   'P 1'
#
loop_
_entity.id
_entity.type
_entity.pdbx_description
1 polymer ?
#
loop_
_entity_poly.entity_id
_entity_poly.type
_entity_poly.pdbx_seq_one_letter_code
_entity_poly.pdbx_strand_id
1 'polypeptide(L)'
;MATEEMGKLLNQIGQLVAKTLGKVPDDVFVFIRAADQLSGGAIFENLPEQVIYHDFGHDVHDTILELWDAAPADKKWSMLLYDIKDGRFDAKFLYTEDLKDDWDSLDYRQDALRARYGDKPVIYPKRDGKFRILTLDDFPNEDENPAA
;
A
#
# COMPACT_ATOMS: atom_id res chain seq x y z
N MET A 1 -1.08 -14.27 20.91
CA MET A 1 -0.38 -12.98 21.06
C MET A 1 -0.11 -12.39 19.68
N ALA A 2 0.74 -12.99 18.83
CA ALA A 2 0.99 -12.50 17.46
C ALA A 2 -0.28 -12.30 16.61
N THR A 3 -1.24 -13.23 16.65
CA THR A 3 -2.49 -13.13 15.87
C THR A 3 -3.40 -11.99 16.33
N GLU A 4 -3.37 -11.64 17.62
CA GLU A 4 -4.18 -10.52 18.17
C GLU A 4 -3.56 -9.17 17.79
N GLU A 5 -2.23 -9.09 17.83
CA GLU A 5 -1.45 -7.93 17.41
C GLU A 5 -1.62 -7.66 15.91
N MET A 6 -1.48 -8.68 15.06
CA MET A 6 -1.75 -8.57 13.62
C MET A 6 -3.19 -8.11 13.34
N GLY A 7 -4.16 -8.59 14.11
CA GLY A 7 -5.56 -8.14 14.01
C GLY A 7 -5.72 -6.64 14.31
N LYS A 8 -5.01 -6.12 15.32
CA LYS A 8 -5.00 -4.68 15.64
C LYS A 8 -4.35 -3.87 14.52
N LEU A 9 -3.23 -4.33 13.98
CA LEU A 9 -2.53 -3.67 12.86
C LEU A 9 -3.37 -3.65 11.59
N LEU A 10 -4.05 -4.75 11.25
CA LEU A 10 -5.00 -4.80 10.13
C LEU A 10 -6.15 -3.81 10.30
N ASN A 11 -6.69 -3.67 11.51
CA ASN A 11 -7.72 -2.67 11.80
C ASN A 11 -7.16 -1.24 11.69
N GLN A 12 -5.93 -1.01 12.16
CA GLN A 12 -5.25 0.28 12.05
C GLN A 12 -5.02 0.69 10.59
N ILE A 13 -4.64 -0.25 9.71
CA ILE A 13 -4.54 0.01 8.26
C ILE A 13 -5.88 0.55 7.73
N GLY A 14 -7.01 -0.09 8.06
CA GLY A 14 -8.33 0.37 7.65
C GLY A 14 -8.67 1.79 8.14
N GLN A 15 -8.29 2.13 9.38
CA GLN A 15 -8.47 3.48 9.92
C GLN A 15 -7.60 4.53 9.23
N LEU A 16 -6.36 4.19 8.90
CA LEU A 16 -5.45 5.07 8.18
C LEU A 16 -5.89 5.27 6.72
N VAL A 17 -6.44 4.23 6.09
CA VAL A 17 -7.08 4.35 4.77
C VAL A 17 -8.26 5.32 4.83
N ALA A 18 -9.12 5.22 5.85
CA ALA A 18 -10.22 6.18 6.06
C ALA A 18 -9.70 7.62 6.24
N LYS A 19 -8.60 7.80 6.98
CA LYS A 19 -7.93 9.10 7.15
C LYS A 19 -7.41 9.63 5.81
N THR A 20 -6.76 8.80 5.00
CA THR A 20 -6.27 9.18 3.66
C THR A 20 -7.41 9.62 2.73
N LEU A 21 -8.53 8.90 2.75
CA LEU A 21 -9.70 9.23 1.94
C LEU A 21 -10.53 10.40 2.50
N GLY A 22 -10.33 10.77 3.76
CA GLY A 22 -11.10 11.81 4.45
C GLY A 22 -12.57 11.44 4.68
N LYS A 23 -12.92 10.16 4.59
CA LYS A 23 -14.29 9.64 4.70
C LYS A 23 -14.30 8.17 5.12
N VAL A 24 -15.48 7.67 5.50
CA VAL A 24 -15.67 6.23 5.71
C VAL A 24 -15.47 5.51 4.37
N PRO A 25 -14.50 4.58 4.25
CA PRO A 25 -14.29 3.83 3.02
C PRO A 25 -15.50 2.93 2.73
N ASP A 26 -15.96 2.95 1.49
CA ASP A 26 -16.98 2.04 0.98
C ASP A 26 -16.55 1.56 -0.41
N ASP A 27 -16.46 0.25 -0.57
CA ASP A 27 -15.94 -0.43 -1.76
C ASP A 27 -14.52 0.02 -2.16
N VAL A 28 -13.58 -0.17 -1.23
CA VAL A 28 -12.17 0.19 -1.40
C VAL A 28 -11.30 -1.05 -1.37
N PHE A 29 -10.42 -1.18 -2.35
CA PHE A 29 -9.42 -2.24 -2.42
C PHE A 29 -8.03 -1.66 -2.14
N VAL A 30 -7.29 -2.28 -1.25
CA VAL A 30 -5.92 -1.92 -0.90
C VAL A 30 -5.01 -3.07 -1.27
N PHE A 31 -4.08 -2.80 -2.17
CA PHE A 31 -3.06 -3.75 -2.60
C PHE A 31 -1.76 -3.42 -1.90
N ILE A 32 -1.19 -4.36 -1.16
CA ILE A 32 0.02 -4.17 -0.37
C ILE A 32 1.06 -5.22 -0.78
N ARG A 33 2.31 -4.79 -0.87
CA ARG A 33 3.51 -5.63 -0.98
C ARG A 33 4.41 -5.32 0.20
N ALA A 34 5.01 -6.34 0.76
CA ALA A 34 5.99 -6.17 1.82
C ALA A 34 7.10 -7.23 1.73
N ALA A 35 8.28 -6.84 2.16
CA ALA A 35 9.45 -7.66 2.36
C ALA A 35 10.25 -7.05 3.52
N ASP A 36 11.38 -7.67 3.85
CA ASP A 36 12.26 -7.16 4.90
C ASP A 36 12.64 -5.70 4.63
N GLN A 37 12.28 -4.80 5.54
CA GLN A 37 12.48 -3.35 5.48
C GLN A 37 11.89 -2.64 4.25
N LEU A 38 11.00 -3.30 3.49
CA LEU A 38 10.42 -2.73 2.28
C LEU A 38 8.91 -2.92 2.29
N SER A 39 8.17 -1.83 2.06
CA SER A 39 6.75 -1.94 1.76
C SER A 39 6.34 -1.01 0.62
N GLY A 40 5.20 -1.32 0.02
CA GLY A 40 4.61 -0.50 -1.00
C GLY A 40 3.24 -1.01 -1.39
N GLY A 41 2.54 -0.26 -2.23
CA GLY A 41 1.19 -0.64 -2.63
C GLY A 41 0.37 0.57 -3.01
N ALA A 42 -0.95 0.42 -2.96
CA ALA A 42 -1.88 1.44 -3.40
C ALA A 42 -3.28 1.23 -2.82
N ILE A 43 -4.02 2.32 -2.69
CA ILE A 43 -5.44 2.32 -2.35
C ILE A 43 -6.22 2.57 -3.65
N PHE A 44 -7.25 1.78 -3.87
CA PHE A 44 -8.14 1.85 -5.02
C PHE A 44 -9.57 2.04 -4.55
N GLU A 45 -10.11 3.22 -4.82
CA GLU A 45 -11.47 3.57 -4.46
C GLU A 45 -12.39 3.36 -5.66
N ASN A 46 -13.40 2.49 -5.51
CA ASN A 46 -14.36 2.25 -6.58
C ASN A 46 -15.42 3.36 -6.62
N LEU A 47 -15.52 4.04 -7.75
CA LEU A 47 -16.62 4.95 -8.06
C LEU A 47 -17.50 4.32 -9.17
N PRO A 48 -18.73 4.84 -9.41
CA PRO A 48 -19.63 4.24 -10.40
C PRO A 48 -19.01 4.01 -11.78
N GLU A 49 -18.22 4.96 -12.28
CA GLU A 49 -17.67 4.92 -13.64
C GLU A 49 -16.17 4.60 -13.71
N GLN A 50 -15.44 4.74 -12.60
CA GLN A 50 -13.98 4.68 -12.58
C GLN A 50 -13.45 4.24 -11.22
N VAL A 51 -12.19 3.83 -11.18
CA VAL A 51 -11.48 3.54 -9.92
C VAL A 51 -10.45 4.64 -9.69
N ILE A 52 -10.41 5.23 -8.51
CA ILE A 52 -9.41 6.26 -8.16
C ILE A 52 -8.23 5.59 -7.45
N TYR A 53 -7.03 5.85 -7.94
CA TYR A 53 -5.79 5.52 -7.23
C TYR A 53 -5.48 6.58 -6.18
N HIS A 54 -5.15 6.14 -4.98
CA HIS A 54 -4.54 6.96 -3.95
C HIS A 54 -3.24 6.31 -3.47
N ASP A 55 -2.24 7.16 -3.20
CA ASP A 55 -0.97 6.71 -2.63
C ASP A 55 -1.11 6.46 -1.12
N PHE A 56 -0.18 5.70 -0.56
CA PHE A 56 -0.09 5.55 0.88
C PHE A 56 0.44 6.82 1.55
N GLY A 57 -0.12 7.15 2.71
CA GLY A 57 0.55 8.04 3.64
C GLY A 57 1.67 7.30 4.37
N HIS A 58 2.65 8.04 4.90
CA HIS A 58 3.77 7.49 5.67
C HIS A 58 3.29 6.56 6.81
N ASP A 59 2.27 6.97 7.56
CA ASP A 59 1.67 6.18 8.65
C ASP A 59 1.20 4.77 8.19
N VAL A 60 0.68 4.66 6.95
CA VAL A 60 0.21 3.38 6.40
C VAL A 60 1.41 2.48 6.09
N HIS A 61 2.47 3.04 5.54
CA HIS A 61 3.71 2.32 5.25
C HIS A 61 4.33 1.71 6.52
N ASP A 62 4.45 2.51 7.59
CA ASP A 62 4.99 2.05 8.86
C ASP A 62 4.14 0.91 9.46
N THR A 63 2.82 1.07 9.45
CA THR A 63 1.89 0.04 9.94
C THR A 63 1.99 -1.27 9.13
N ILE A 64 2.25 -1.18 7.83
CA ILE A 64 2.45 -2.35 6.97
C ILE A 64 3.74 -3.09 7.35
N LEU A 65 4.83 -2.37 7.61
CA LEU A 65 6.10 -2.97 8.04
C LEU A 65 5.95 -3.65 9.40
N GLU A 66 5.29 -3.01 10.35
CA GLU A 66 4.98 -3.61 11.65
C GLU A 66 4.14 -4.89 11.50
N LEU A 67 3.15 -4.90 10.60
CA LEU A 67 2.35 -6.08 10.30
C LEU A 67 3.19 -7.21 9.69
N TRP A 68 4.13 -6.87 8.82
CA TRP A 68 5.04 -7.84 8.23
C TRP A 68 6.00 -8.41 9.28
N ASP A 69 6.54 -7.57 10.16
CA ASP A 69 7.47 -7.95 11.24
C ASP A 69 6.79 -8.83 12.30
N ALA A 70 5.54 -8.52 12.68
CA ALA A 70 4.75 -9.30 13.62
C ALA A 70 4.42 -10.72 13.11
N ALA A 71 4.46 -10.95 11.80
CA ALA A 71 4.24 -12.28 11.25
C ALA A 71 5.39 -13.23 11.63
N PRO A 72 5.09 -14.50 11.99
CA PRO A 72 6.11 -15.52 12.24
C PRO A 72 7.09 -15.66 11.07
N ALA A 73 8.33 -16.05 11.35
CA ALA A 73 9.39 -16.15 10.34
C ALA A 73 9.06 -17.12 9.20
N ASP A 74 8.30 -18.18 9.49
CA ASP A 74 7.79 -19.17 8.53
C ASP A 74 6.50 -18.73 7.82
N LYS A 75 5.98 -17.54 8.15
CA LYS A 75 4.73 -16.96 7.62
C LYS A 75 4.92 -15.51 7.17
N LYS A 76 6.11 -15.17 6.68
CA LYS A 76 6.33 -13.90 6.01
C LYS A 76 5.60 -13.90 4.67
N TRP A 77 4.61 -13.05 4.56
CA TRP A 77 3.78 -12.87 3.36
C TRP A 77 4.45 -11.86 2.43
N SER A 78 4.14 -11.95 1.14
CA SER A 78 4.73 -11.09 0.09
C SER A 78 3.73 -10.05 -0.39
N MET A 79 2.45 -10.41 -0.39
CA MET A 79 1.35 -9.51 -0.72
C MET A 79 0.18 -9.65 0.25
N LEU A 80 -0.54 -8.56 0.43
CA LEU A 80 -1.79 -8.51 1.17
C LEU A 80 -2.84 -7.84 0.27
N LEU A 81 -3.91 -8.58 -0.01
CA LEU A 81 -5.12 -8.06 -0.65
C LEU A 81 -6.10 -7.69 0.46
N TYR A 82 -6.45 -6.42 0.58
CA TYR A 82 -7.25 -5.91 1.68
C TYR A 82 -8.45 -5.16 1.13
N ASP A 83 -9.65 -5.70 1.37
CA ASP A 83 -10.91 -5.15 0.86
C ASP A 83 -11.69 -4.50 1.99
N ILE A 84 -12.20 -3.28 1.78
CA ILE A 84 -13.05 -2.56 2.72
C ILE A 84 -14.42 -2.35 2.10
N LYS A 85 -15.45 -2.85 2.77
CA LYS A 85 -16.84 -2.72 2.33
C LYS A 85 -17.79 -2.75 3.50
N ASP A 86 -18.83 -1.90 3.48
CA ASP A 86 -19.85 -1.83 4.54
C ASP A 86 -19.26 -1.67 5.95
N GLY A 87 -18.17 -0.90 6.08
CA GLY A 87 -17.49 -0.67 7.35
C GLY A 87 -16.74 -1.89 7.92
N ARG A 88 -16.55 -2.93 7.11
CA ARG A 88 -15.78 -4.14 7.46
C ARG A 88 -14.60 -4.29 6.51
N PHE A 89 -13.59 -5.03 6.94
CA PHE A 89 -12.49 -5.40 6.07
C PHE A 89 -12.37 -6.92 5.94
N ASP A 90 -11.87 -7.36 4.79
CA ASP A 90 -11.35 -8.70 4.54
C ASP A 90 -9.87 -8.59 4.15
N ALA A 91 -9.06 -9.55 4.60
CA ALA A 91 -7.61 -9.53 4.42
C ALA A 91 -7.14 -10.90 3.95
N LYS A 92 -6.55 -10.95 2.76
CA LYS A 92 -5.95 -12.16 2.19
C LYS A 92 -4.45 -11.98 2.02
N PHE A 93 -3.69 -12.75 2.80
CA PHE A 93 -2.25 -12.87 2.66
C PHE A 93 -1.90 -13.82 1.52
N LEU A 94 -0.89 -13.45 0.73
CA LEU A 94 -0.29 -14.28 -0.31
C LEU A 94 1.19 -14.46 0.01
N TYR A 95 1.65 -15.69 -0.01
CA TYR A 95 3.03 -16.07 0.29
C TYR A 95 3.81 -16.28 -1.01
N THR A 96 5.14 -16.13 -0.98
CA THR A 96 5.97 -16.32 -2.18
C THR A 96 5.73 -17.65 -2.87
N GLU A 97 5.48 -18.72 -2.11
CA GLU A 97 5.16 -20.05 -2.62
C GLU A 97 3.81 -20.14 -3.38
N ASP A 98 2.88 -19.23 -3.11
CA ASP A 98 1.59 -19.14 -3.80
C ASP A 98 1.69 -18.35 -5.12
N LEU A 99 2.81 -17.65 -5.34
CA LEU A 99 3.06 -16.85 -6.53
C LEU A 99 3.68 -17.74 -7.61
N LYS A 100 3.19 -17.58 -8.85
CA LYS A 100 3.83 -18.22 -10.01
C LYS A 100 5.18 -17.53 -10.26
N ASP A 101 6.22 -18.32 -10.56
CA ASP A 101 7.62 -17.88 -10.73
C ASP A 101 7.82 -16.68 -11.67
N ASP A 102 6.95 -16.51 -12.68
CA ASP A 102 7.06 -15.48 -13.70
C ASP A 102 6.18 -14.23 -13.47
N TRP A 103 5.37 -14.18 -12.40
CA TRP A 103 4.35 -13.15 -12.25
C TRP A 103 4.89 -11.90 -11.52
N ASP A 104 4.90 -10.76 -12.22
CA ASP A 104 5.14 -9.48 -11.58
C ASP A 104 3.94 -9.15 -10.68
N SER A 105 4.23 -8.69 -9.48
CA SER A 105 3.28 -8.07 -8.57
C SER A 105 2.35 -7.01 -9.19
N LEU A 106 2.79 -6.33 -10.26
CA LEU A 106 1.96 -5.39 -11.01
C LEU A 106 0.88 -6.10 -11.83
N ASP A 107 1.16 -7.29 -12.36
CA ASP A 107 0.18 -8.14 -13.05
C ASP A 107 -0.87 -8.64 -12.04
N TYR A 108 -0.43 -9.07 -10.85
CA TYR A 108 -1.36 -9.43 -9.75
C TYR A 108 -2.28 -8.28 -9.36
N ARG A 109 -1.76 -7.06 -9.27
CA ARG A 109 -2.56 -5.87 -8.97
C ARG A 109 -3.59 -5.61 -10.07
N GLN A 110 -3.20 -5.71 -11.35
CA GLN A 110 -4.11 -5.49 -12.48
C GLN A 110 -5.20 -6.57 -12.53
N ASP A 111 -4.86 -7.83 -12.35
CA ASP A 111 -5.82 -8.92 -12.32
C ASP A 111 -6.76 -8.83 -11.12
N ALA A 112 -6.24 -8.45 -9.95
CA ALA A 112 -7.03 -8.21 -8.75
C ALA A 112 -8.02 -7.06 -8.93
N LEU A 113 -7.62 -6.00 -9.63
CA LEU A 113 -8.51 -4.89 -9.98
C LEU A 113 -9.56 -5.32 -11.00
N ARG A 114 -9.16 -6.05 -12.04
CA ARG A 114 -10.07 -6.53 -13.08
C ARG A 114 -11.11 -7.50 -12.53
N ALA A 115 -10.70 -8.38 -11.62
CA ALA A 115 -11.61 -9.31 -10.94
C ALA A 115 -12.66 -8.60 -10.07
N ARG A 116 -12.31 -7.46 -9.47
CA ARG A 116 -13.20 -6.67 -8.60
C ARG A 116 -14.09 -5.70 -9.37
N TYR A 117 -13.52 -5.00 -10.34
CA TYR A 117 -14.13 -3.82 -10.95
C TYR A 117 -14.35 -3.95 -12.45
N GLY A 118 -14.04 -5.11 -13.04
CA GLY A 118 -14.11 -5.33 -14.48
C GLY A 118 -13.10 -4.45 -15.23
N ASP A 119 -13.50 -3.94 -16.39
CA ASP A 119 -12.66 -3.10 -17.24
C ASP A 119 -12.78 -1.59 -16.92
N LYS A 120 -13.21 -1.22 -15.71
CA LYS A 120 -13.27 0.18 -15.28
C LYS A 120 -11.87 0.83 -15.36
N PRO A 121 -11.76 2.07 -15.88
CA PRO A 121 -10.48 2.76 -15.93
C PRO A 121 -10.00 3.11 -14.52
N VAL A 122 -8.70 2.93 -14.27
CA VAL A 122 -8.03 3.39 -13.06
C VAL A 122 -7.44 4.79 -13.31
N ILE A 123 -7.88 5.77 -12.55
CA ILE A 123 -7.46 7.15 -12.64
C ILE A 123 -6.37 7.42 -11.62
N TYR A 124 -5.19 7.76 -12.13
CA TYR A 124 -4.02 8.14 -11.33
C TYR A 124 -3.98 9.65 -11.11
N PRO A 125 -3.41 10.13 -9.99
CA PRO A 125 -3.22 11.55 -9.76
C PRO A 125 -2.44 12.17 -10.92
N LYS A 126 -2.91 13.33 -11.40
CA LYS A 126 -2.16 14.09 -12.41
C LYS A 126 -0.85 14.53 -11.77
N ARG A 127 0.27 14.10 -12.36
CA ARG A 127 1.57 14.72 -12.07
C ARG A 127 1.41 16.22 -12.31
N ASP A 128 1.75 17.03 -11.32
CA ASP A 128 1.57 18.49 -11.37
C ASP A 128 2.43 19.18 -12.44
N GLY A 129 3.31 18.42 -13.11
CA GLY A 129 4.17 18.87 -14.18
C GLY A 129 5.30 19.79 -13.70
N LYS A 130 5.39 20.05 -12.39
CA LYS A 130 6.41 20.92 -11.78
C LYS A 130 7.67 20.12 -11.49
N PHE A 131 8.19 19.46 -12.52
CA PHE A 131 9.51 18.86 -12.45
C PHE A 131 10.53 19.98 -12.62
N ARG A 132 11.41 20.16 -11.64
CA ARG A 132 12.64 20.92 -11.81
C ARG A 132 13.81 19.97 -11.74
N ILE A 133 14.81 20.21 -12.59
CA ILE A 133 16.08 19.49 -12.52
C ILE A 133 16.75 19.89 -11.21
N LEU A 134 17.05 18.92 -10.36
CA LEU A 134 17.94 19.13 -9.24
C LEU A 134 19.37 19.19 -9.77
N THR A 135 20.07 20.26 -9.42
CA THR A 135 21.50 20.44 -9.68
C THR A 135 22.27 20.08 -8.42
N LEU A 136 23.60 19.89 -8.54
CA LEU A 136 24.43 19.69 -7.34
C LEU A 136 24.28 20.84 -6.33
N ASP A 137 23.96 22.06 -6.80
CA ASP A 137 23.73 23.24 -5.96
C ASP A 137 22.45 23.17 -5.11
N ASP A 138 21.52 22.26 -5.42
CA ASP A 138 20.29 22.05 -4.64
C ASP A 138 20.51 21.14 -3.42
N PHE A 139 21.67 20.49 -3.31
CA PHE A 139 22.03 19.65 -2.18
C PHE A 139 23.04 20.40 -1.30
N PRO A 140 22.74 20.65 -0.02
CA PRO A 140 23.71 21.30 0.86
C PRO A 140 24.97 20.44 0.93
N ASN A 141 26.13 21.05 0.70
CA ASN A 141 27.41 20.37 0.88
C ASN A 141 27.53 19.93 2.34
N GLU A 142 27.64 18.62 2.58
CA GLU A 142 27.83 18.04 3.92
C GLU A 142 29.19 18.40 4.57
N ASP A 143 29.96 19.32 3.98
CA ASP A 143 31.29 19.73 4.43
C ASP A 143 31.32 20.96 5.36
N GLU A 144 30.18 21.59 5.69
CA GLU A 144 30.12 22.54 6.82
C GLU A 144 29.63 21.84 8.09
N ASN A 145 30.45 20.93 8.60
CA ASN A 145 30.46 20.62 10.03
C ASN A 145 31.33 21.69 10.72
N PRO A 146 30.78 22.66 11.48
CA PRO A 146 31.60 23.48 12.34
C PRO A 146 32.08 22.62 13.51
N ALA A 147 33.18 21.90 13.30
CA ALA A 147 33.95 21.33 14.38
C ALA A 147 34.68 22.47 15.12
N ALA A 148 34.25 22.64 16.37
CA ALA A 148 34.91 23.34 17.50
C ALA A 148 34.80 24.88 17.58
#